data_AF-A0A6N9QZD3-F1
#
_entry.id   AF-A0A6N9QZD3-F1
#
_cell.length_a   1.000
_cell.length_b   1.000
_cell.length_c   1.000
_cell.angle_alpha   90.00
_cell.angle_beta   90.00
_cell.angle_gamma   90.00
#
_symmetry.space_group_name_H-M   'P 1'
#
loop_
_entity.id
_entity.type
_entity.pdbx_description
1 polymer ?
#
loop_
_entity_poly.entity_id
_entity_poly.type
_entity_poly.pdbx_seq_one_letter_code
_entity_poly.pdbx_strand_id
1 'polypeptide(L)'
;MPVSKKRITRKNRDFTKVSFEVPEYFDGTFEVPDFNRLNVEELSRLKNDDIEVIADLFERTGCGAEAEIARKMELDEIQPFMDAWQKASGVDLPKSKG
;
A
#
# COMPACT_ATOMS: atom_id res chain seq x y z
N MET A 1 -9.01 -42.66 -20.69
CA MET A 1 -9.42 -41.24 -20.56
C MET A 1 -8.60 -40.60 -19.45
N PRO A 2 -7.54 -39.80 -19.74
CA PRO A 2 -6.85 -39.06 -18.70
C PRO A 2 -7.66 -37.81 -18.35
N VAL A 3 -8.15 -37.74 -17.12
CA VAL A 3 -8.81 -36.55 -16.56
C VAL A 3 -7.77 -35.46 -16.38
N SER A 4 -7.79 -34.46 -17.27
CA SER A 4 -7.00 -33.24 -17.15
C SER A 4 -7.34 -32.55 -15.83
N LYS A 5 -6.48 -32.73 -14.83
CA LYS A 5 -6.54 -32.00 -13.56
C LYS A 5 -6.41 -30.52 -13.89
N LYS A 6 -7.53 -29.79 -13.90
CA LYS A 6 -7.56 -28.32 -13.99
C LYS A 6 -6.66 -27.80 -12.88
N ARG A 7 -5.45 -27.35 -13.24
CA ARG A 7 -4.60 -26.54 -12.37
C ARG A 7 -5.40 -25.30 -12.04
N ILE A 8 -5.96 -25.25 -10.84
CA ILE A 8 -6.49 -24.02 -10.27
C ILE A 8 -5.25 -23.18 -9.98
N THR A 9 -4.79 -22.44 -10.99
CA THR A 9 -3.88 -21.33 -10.77
C THR A 9 -4.66 -20.35 -9.91
N ARG A 10 -4.30 -20.25 -8.62
CA ARG A 10 -4.71 -19.12 -7.79
C ARG A 10 -4.44 -17.88 -8.63
N LYS A 11 -5.48 -17.11 -8.98
CA LYS A 11 -5.29 -15.79 -9.54
C LYS A 11 -4.43 -15.05 -8.53
N ASN A 12 -3.16 -14.83 -8.83
CA ASN A 12 -2.41 -13.77 -8.15
C ASN A 12 -3.32 -12.56 -8.26
N ARG A 13 -3.77 -12.03 -7.12
CA ARG A 13 -4.47 -10.76 -7.11
C ARG A 13 -3.43 -9.81 -7.68
N ASP A 14 -3.56 -9.41 -8.94
CA ASP A 14 -2.70 -8.39 -9.54
C ASP A 14 -2.87 -7.14 -8.67
N PHE A 15 -1.98 -6.99 -7.70
CA PHE A 15 -1.81 -5.75 -6.97
C PHE A 15 -1.17 -4.82 -7.99
N THR A 16 -1.98 -4.01 -8.65
CA THR A 16 -1.47 -2.85 -9.39
C THR A 16 -0.53 -2.13 -8.42
N LYS A 17 0.75 -2.02 -8.76
CA LYS A 17 1.70 -1.25 -7.96
C LYS A 17 1.70 0.17 -8.48
N VAL A 18 1.82 1.12 -7.56
CA VAL A 18 1.97 2.53 -7.86
C VAL A 18 3.34 2.97 -7.41
N SER A 19 3.97 3.79 -8.25
CA SER A 19 5.28 4.35 -7.99
C SER A 19 5.13 5.83 -7.64
N PHE A 20 5.67 6.26 -6.50
CA PHE A 20 5.70 7.67 -6.13
C PHE A 20 6.97 8.03 -5.38
N GLU A 21 7.26 9.32 -5.32
CA GLU A 21 8.46 9.87 -4.68
C GLU A 21 8.04 10.82 -3.58
N VAL A 22 8.72 10.77 -2.44
CA VAL A 22 8.51 11.68 -1.31
C VAL A 22 9.84 12.36 -1.00
N PRO A 23 10.33 13.23 -1.90
CA PRO A 23 11.69 13.80 -1.81
C PRO A 23 11.92 14.65 -0.56
N GLU A 24 10.87 15.03 0.16
CA GLU A 24 10.96 15.78 1.42
C GLU A 24 11.51 14.92 2.58
N TYR A 25 11.24 13.61 2.58
CA TYR A 25 11.64 12.69 3.67
C TYR A 25 12.51 11.54 3.18
N PHE A 26 12.33 11.12 1.93
CA PHE A 26 12.96 9.92 1.38
C PHE A 26 13.60 10.21 0.03
N ASP A 27 14.86 9.80 -0.10
CA ASP A 27 15.57 9.86 -1.37
C ASP A 27 15.29 8.55 -2.13
N GLY A 28 14.33 8.59 -3.06
CA GLY A 28 13.98 7.46 -3.91
C GLY A 28 12.50 7.37 -4.30
N THR A 29 12.20 6.36 -5.12
CA THR A 29 10.85 6.02 -5.56
C THR A 29 10.34 4.84 -4.75
N PHE A 30 9.16 4.98 -4.14
CA PHE A 30 8.42 3.92 -3.49
C PHE A 30 7.57 3.17 -4.50
N GLU A 31 7.68 1.84 -4.55
CA GLU A 31 6.92 0.97 -5.44
C GLU A 31 5.96 0.08 -4.65
N VAL A 32 4.87 0.70 -4.19
CA VAL A 32 3.94 0.07 -3.25
C VAL A 32 2.62 -0.34 -3.94
N PRO A 33 1.83 -1.27 -3.38
CA PRO A 33 0.53 -1.63 -3.93
C PRO A 33 -0.45 -0.45 -3.98
N ASP A 34 -1.38 -0.48 -4.93
CA ASP A 34 -2.41 0.53 -5.12
C ASP A 34 -3.37 0.59 -3.91
N PHE A 35 -3.59 1.79 -3.41
CA PHE A 35 -4.41 2.07 -2.24
C PHE A 35 -5.88 1.65 -2.44
N ASN A 36 -6.44 1.68 -3.66
CA ASN A 36 -7.81 1.22 -3.92
C ASN A 36 -7.99 -0.29 -3.74
N ARG A 37 -6.91 -1.06 -3.70
CA ARG A 37 -6.97 -2.52 -3.52
C ARG A 37 -7.01 -2.93 -2.04
N LEU A 38 -6.85 -1.97 -1.14
CA LEU A 38 -6.99 -2.17 0.30
C LEU A 38 -8.42 -2.54 0.65
N ASN A 39 -8.58 -3.50 1.56
CA ASN A 39 -9.89 -3.81 2.12
C ASN A 39 -10.35 -2.68 3.06
N VAL A 40 -11.66 -2.63 3.33
CA VAL A 40 -12.26 -1.64 4.25
C VAL A 40 -11.61 -1.66 5.64
N GLU A 41 -11.19 -2.83 6.11
CA GLU A 41 -10.52 -2.99 7.40
C GLU A 41 -9.12 -2.34 7.42
N GLU A 42 -8.35 -2.50 6.33
CA GLU A 42 -7.04 -1.86 6.14
C GLU A 42 -7.22 -0.34 6.04
N LEU A 43 -8.21 0.13 5.26
CA LEU A 43 -8.56 1.56 5.17
C LEU A 43 -8.96 2.16 6.51
N SER A 44 -9.76 1.46 7.31
CA SER A 44 -10.18 1.93 8.64
C SER A 44 -9.00 2.03 9.61
N ARG A 45 -8.04 1.12 9.55
CA ARG A 45 -6.84 1.18 10.40
C ARG A 45 -5.88 2.28 9.95
N LEU A 46 -5.71 2.47 8.64
CA LEU A 46 -4.96 3.60 8.09
C LEU A 46 -5.55 4.95 8.49
N LYS A 47 -6.88 5.06 8.60
CA LYS A 47 -7.55 6.25 9.14
C LYS A 47 -7.28 6.49 10.63
N ASN A 48 -6.77 5.49 11.36
CA ASN A 48 -6.35 5.61 12.75
C ASN A 48 -4.83 5.78 12.88
N ASP A 49 -4.14 6.18 11.80
CA ASP A 49 -2.68 6.38 11.75
C ASP A 49 -1.88 5.11 12.11
N ASP A 50 -2.47 3.94 11.85
CA ASP A 50 -1.85 2.66 12.16
C ASP A 50 -0.83 2.27 11.06
N ILE A 51 0.42 2.71 11.26
CA ILE A 51 1.57 2.41 10.39
C ILE A 51 1.77 0.91 10.21
N GLU A 52 1.53 0.11 11.24
CA GLU A 52 1.85 -1.32 11.20
C GLU A 52 1.10 -2.02 10.06
N VAL A 53 -0.08 -1.52 9.71
CA VAL A 53 -0.86 -2.00 8.56
C VAL A 53 -0.18 -1.67 7.23
N ILE A 54 0.43 -0.49 7.08
CA ILE A 54 1.19 -0.11 5.88
C ILE A 54 2.37 -1.06 5.72
N ALA A 55 3.12 -1.27 6.79
CA ALA A 55 4.26 -2.17 6.80
C ALA A 55 3.88 -3.62 6.50
N ASP A 56 2.83 -4.15 7.15
CA ASP A 56 2.32 -5.50 6.90
C ASP A 56 1.86 -5.66 5.44
N LEU A 57 1.18 -4.65 4.91
CA LEU A 57 0.75 -4.64 3.51
C LEU A 57 1.95 -4.74 2.57
N PHE A 58 2.98 -3.90 2.79
CA PHE A 58 4.17 -3.89 1.95
C PHE A 58 4.94 -5.21 2.02
N GLU A 59 5.09 -5.81 3.21
CA GLU A 59 5.66 -7.15 3.35
C GLU A 59 4.86 -8.18 2.54
N ARG A 60 3.52 -8.14 2.65
CA ARG A 60 2.63 -9.08 1.95
C ARG A 60 2.64 -8.93 0.44
N THR A 61 2.97 -7.75 -0.07
CA THR A 61 3.08 -7.49 -1.53
C THR A 61 4.49 -7.66 -2.08
N GLY A 62 5.43 -8.09 -1.24
CA GLY A 62 6.84 -8.29 -1.62
C GLY A 62 7.66 -7.01 -1.68
N CYS A 63 7.18 -5.94 -1.04
CA CYS A 63 7.83 -4.64 -0.88
C CYS A 63 8.49 -4.58 0.51
N GLY A 64 9.34 -5.57 0.82
CA GLY A 64 9.92 -5.71 2.16
C GLY A 64 10.80 -4.53 2.58
N ALA A 65 11.49 -3.88 1.62
CA ALA A 65 12.30 -2.70 1.91
C ALA A 65 11.42 -1.50 2.29
N GLU A 66 10.35 -1.26 1.53
CA GLU A 66 9.36 -0.22 1.82
C GLU A 66 8.64 -0.48 3.14
N ALA A 67 8.41 -1.75 3.51
CA ALA A 67 7.82 -2.12 4.80
C ALA A 67 8.72 -1.73 5.98
N GLU A 68 10.03 -1.96 5.88
CA GLU A 68 10.98 -1.53 6.91
C GLU A 68 11.04 0.01 7.01
N ILE A 69 10.95 0.71 5.88
CA ILE A 69 10.89 2.17 5.85
C ILE A 69 9.60 2.65 6.52
N ALA A 70 8.46 2.07 6.17
CA ALA A 70 7.17 2.38 6.80
C ALA A 70 7.20 2.16 8.32
N ARG A 71 7.82 1.07 8.83
CA ARG A 71 7.95 0.82 10.28
C ARG A 71 8.79 1.84 11.02
N LYS A 72 9.77 2.44 10.34
CA LYS A 72 10.67 3.45 10.93
C LYS A 72 10.14 4.88 10.75
N MET A 73 9.08 5.03 9.96
CA MET A 73 8.45 6.29 9.65
C MET A 73 7.84 6.90 10.91
N GLU A 74 8.14 8.17 11.17
CA GLU A 74 7.55 8.92 12.27
C GLU A 74 6.17 9.46 11.88
N LEU A 75 5.35 9.79 12.88
CA LEU A 75 3.98 10.33 12.69
C LEU A 75 3.90 11.53 11.73
N ASP A 76 4.94 12.38 11.73
CA ASP A 76 5.06 13.54 10.84
C ASP A 76 5.30 13.15 9.37
N GLU A 77 5.96 12.00 9.14
CA GLU A 77 6.29 11.48 7.81
C GLU A 77 5.16 10.64 7.21
N ILE A 78 4.30 10.03 8.05
CA ILE A 78 3.16 9.22 7.60
C ILE A 78 2.22 10.04 6.73
N GLN A 79 1.86 11.24 7.16
CA GLN A 79 0.85 12.08 6.50
C GLN A 79 1.26 12.43 5.05
N PRO A 80 2.46 12.99 4.79
CA PRO A 80 2.92 13.26 3.43
C PRO A 80 3.13 11.97 2.62
N PHE A 81 3.59 10.88 3.23
CA PHE A 81 3.68 9.58 2.57
C PHE A 81 2.31 9.06 2.12
N MET A 82 1.32 9.11 3.01
CA MET A 82 -0.06 8.69 2.76
C MET A 82 -0.74 9.57 1.71
N ASP A 83 -0.49 10.88 1.71
CA ASP A 83 -1.01 11.80 0.68
C ASP A 83 -0.44 11.48 -0.70
N ALA A 84 0.90 11.30 -0.78
CA ALA A 84 1.57 10.90 -2.02
C ALA A 84 1.08 9.54 -2.53
N TRP A 85 0.92 8.57 -1.63
CA TRP A 85 0.44 7.23 -1.97
C TRP A 85 -1.01 7.22 -2.44
N GLN A 86 -1.90 7.94 -1.76
CA GLN A 86 -3.30 8.11 -2.17
C GLN A 86 -3.40 8.77 -3.54
N LYS A 87 -2.63 9.85 -3.76
CA LYS A 87 -2.57 10.57 -5.03
C LYS A 87 -2.05 9.70 -6.16
N ALA A 88 -0.99 8.92 -5.91
CA ALA A 88 -0.43 7.98 -6.88
C ALA A 88 -1.39 6.85 -7.24
N SER A 89 -2.21 6.42 -6.26
CA SER A 89 -3.26 5.42 -6.45
C SER A 89 -4.54 5.97 -7.10
N GLY A 90 -4.57 7.27 -7.41
CA GLY A 90 -5.77 7.93 -7.92
C GLY A 90 -6.94 7.89 -6.93
N VAL A 91 -6.66 7.73 -5.64
CA VAL A 91 -7.64 7.78 -4.56
C VAL A 91 -7.80 9.22 -4.14
N ASP A 92 -8.85 9.86 -4.63
CA ASP A 92 -9.32 11.13 -4.08
C ASP A 92 -10.27 10.80 -2.92
N LEU A 93 -9.69 10.49 -1.75
CA LEU A 93 -10.48 10.45 -0.52
C LEU A 93 -10.94 11.89 -0.26
N PRO A 94 -12.25 12.20 -0.28
CA PRO A 94 -12.69 13.55 0.02
C PRO A 94 -12.14 13.90 1.39
N LYS A 95 -11.30 14.95 1.47
CA LYS A 95 -10.89 15.55 2.75
C LYS A 95 -12.17 15.76 3.53
N SER A 96 -12.40 14.92 4.53
CA SER A 96 -13.62 14.98 5.33
C SER A 96 -13.56 16.34 6.00
N LYS A 97 -14.33 17.30 5.48
CA LYS A 97 -14.51 18.62 6.09
C LYS A 97 -15.03 18.39 7.51
N GLY A 98 -14.16 18.58 8.49
CA GLY A 98 -14.52 18.94 9.86
C GLY A 98 -14.32 20.43 10.00
#